data_AF-A0A0F7ZZW5-F1
#
_entry.id   AF-A0A0F7ZZW5-F1
#
_cell.length_a   1.000
_cell.length_b   1.000
_cell.length_c   1.000
_cell.angle_alpha   90.00
_cell.angle_beta   90.00
_cell.angle_gamma   90.00
#
_symmetry.space_group_name_H-M   'P 1'
#
loop_
_entity.id
_entity.type
_entity.pdbx_description
1 polymer ?
#
loop_
_entity_poly.entity_id
_entity_poly.type
_entity_poly.pdbx_seq_one_letter_code
_entity_poly.pdbx_strand_id
1 'polypeptide(L)'
;MIRDGLVNITKIEFLSCIQRVRLQAFKPETIRSAFRKTGIWPINPQTVLEVLQARQMHRTPSPPLGSGPSSSPFETPLTLRQMNKVADLLETSLREDDGLTFDLRRDLGRFIRGSLSLATELVQTKRDLGRTKMAERVRQQRRSFKNAQIKSGGVLTVAQGREMVRKRDEEEVRRARRVVEAAEMKARSMRRKCFEDAAKKARQWRSSGKLSRAEVCDSERGTWWLKRF
;
A
#
# COMPACT_ATOMS: atom_id res chain seq x y z
N MET A 1 16.94 33.46 30.18
CA MET A 1 16.44 32.70 31.34
C MET A 1 16.27 31.24 30.91
N ILE A 2 17.17 30.35 31.33
CA ILE A 2 17.02 28.90 31.12
C ILE A 2 16.38 28.39 32.41
N ARG A 3 15.19 27.78 32.32
CA ARG A 3 14.53 27.14 33.46
C ARG A 3 14.99 25.69 33.49
N ASP A 4 15.83 25.35 34.45
CA ASP A 4 16.20 23.96 34.70
C ASP A 4 14.97 23.21 35.25
N GLY A 5 14.53 22.17 34.55
CA GLY A 5 13.59 21.18 35.10
C GLY A 5 12.11 21.21 34.67
N LEU A 6 11.72 21.87 33.57
CA LEU A 6 10.35 21.74 33.03
C LEU A 6 10.30 20.72 31.88
N VAL A 7 9.53 19.63 32.08
CA VAL A 7 9.30 18.54 31.11
C VAL A 7 8.48 18.99 29.89
N ASN A 8 7.85 20.17 29.96
CA ASN A 8 6.97 20.71 28.92
C ASN A 8 7.49 22.06 28.41
N ILE A 9 7.72 22.14 27.10
CA ILE A 9 8.08 23.36 26.37
C ILE A 9 6.88 23.79 25.51
N THR A 10 6.39 25.01 25.68
CA THR A 10 5.30 25.52 24.83
C THR A 10 5.81 25.86 23.43
N LYS A 11 4.91 25.93 22.44
CA LYS A 11 5.28 26.25 21.05
C LYS A 11 6.04 27.58 20.92
N ILE A 12 5.65 28.60 21.68
CA ILE A 12 6.28 29.92 21.63
C ILE A 12 7.68 29.87 22.26
N GLU A 13 7.84 29.17 23.38
CA GLU A 13 9.14 28.96 24.03
C GLU A 13 10.10 28.11 23.17
N PHE A 14 9.59 27.09 22.50
CA PHE A 14 10.37 26.30 21.54
C PHE A 14 10.88 27.18 20.40
N LEU A 15 10.00 27.99 19.79
CA LEU A 15 10.39 28.86 18.70
C LEU A 15 11.38 29.96 19.12
N SER A 16 11.29 30.44 20.37
CA SER A 16 12.23 31.44 20.89
C SER A 16 13.60 30.84 21.21
N CYS A 17 13.68 29.56 21.60
CA CYS A 17 14.95 28.94 21.99
C CYS A 17 15.63 28.10 20.88
N ILE A 18 14.88 27.59 19.89
CA ILE A 18 15.38 26.61 18.91
C ILE A 18 16.57 27.12 18.11
N GLN A 19 16.59 28.41 17.75
CA GLN A 19 17.70 28.98 16.99
C GLN A 19 19.00 28.92 17.81
N ARG A 20 18.93 29.26 19.09
CA ARG A 20 20.09 29.22 19.99
C ARG A 20 20.56 27.78 20.21
N VAL A 21 19.63 26.84 20.39
CA VAL A 21 19.95 25.42 20.53
C VAL A 21 20.63 24.88 19.27
N ARG A 22 20.15 25.25 18.07
CA ARG A 22 20.77 24.85 16.79
C ARG A 22 22.20 25.36 16.69
N LEU A 23 22.45 26.63 17.02
CA LEU A 23 23.80 27.20 17.00
C LEU A 23 24.76 26.50 17.98
N GLN A 24 24.24 26.04 19.12
CA GLN A 24 25.02 25.28 20.10
C GLN A 24 25.25 23.82 19.70
N ALA A 25 24.29 23.19 19.03
CA ALA A 25 24.36 21.79 18.61
C ALA A 25 25.19 21.60 17.32
N PHE A 26 24.96 22.44 16.31
CA PHE A 26 25.59 22.34 14.99
C PHE A 26 26.93 23.08 14.92
N LYS A 27 27.83 22.77 15.85
CA LYS A 27 29.21 23.26 15.78
C LYS A 27 29.98 22.46 14.72
N PRO A 28 30.93 23.09 14.00
CA PRO A 28 31.77 22.40 13.01
C PRO A 28 32.45 21.15 13.57
N GLU A 29 32.89 21.20 14.83
CA GLU A 29 33.50 20.06 15.52
C GLU A 29 32.53 18.91 15.74
N THR A 30 31.30 19.20 16.20
CA THR A 30 30.25 18.19 16.40
C THR A 30 29.87 17.53 15.07
N ILE A 31 29.72 18.33 14.01
CA ILE A 31 29.40 17.85 12.66
C ILE A 31 30.53 16.96 12.13
N ARG A 32 31.79 17.43 12.21
CA ARG A 32 32.97 16.66 11.79
C ARG A 32 33.13 15.38 12.61
N SER A 33 32.85 15.41 13.91
CA SER A 33 32.87 14.23 14.78
C SER A 33 31.81 13.20 14.36
N ALA A 34 30.58 13.64 14.07
CA ALA A 34 29.52 12.78 13.58
C ALA A 34 29.87 12.18 12.20
N PHE A 35 30.42 12.98 11.29
CA PHE A 35 30.83 12.52 9.95
C PHE A 35 32.04 11.59 10.00
N ARG A 36 32.92 11.74 10.98
CA ARG A 36 34.03 10.81 11.20
C ARG A 36 33.54 9.42 11.58
N LYS A 37 32.47 9.33 12.39
CA LYS A 37 31.84 8.04 12.76
C LYS A 37 31.23 7.31 11.57
N THR A 38 30.82 8.02 10.53
CA THR A 38 30.25 7.44 9.31
C THR A 38 31.28 7.34 8.18
N GLY A 39 32.53 7.74 8.41
CA GLY A 39 33.56 7.77 7.36
C GLY A 39 33.30 8.77 6.24
N ILE A 40 32.43 9.77 6.46
CA ILE A 40 32.17 10.85 5.49
C ILE A 40 33.28 11.89 5.54
N TRP A 41 33.81 12.19 6.74
CA TRP A 41 34.88 13.17 6.91
C TRP A 41 35.90 12.78 8.00
N PRO A 42 37.17 12.56 7.64
CA PRO A 42 37.68 12.36 6.27
C PRO A 42 36.99 11.20 5.58
N ILE A 43 37.00 11.17 4.24
CA ILE A 43 36.41 10.06 3.47
C ILE A 43 37.17 8.78 3.82
N ASN A 44 36.50 7.87 4.53
CA ASN A 44 37.02 6.56 4.89
C ASN A 44 35.88 5.53 4.82
N PRO A 45 35.74 4.80 3.70
CA PRO A 45 34.67 3.82 3.54
C PRO A 45 34.80 2.62 4.49
N GLN A 46 35.99 2.33 5.02
CA GLN A 46 36.23 1.17 5.87
C GLN A 46 35.40 1.20 7.16
N THR A 47 35.18 2.39 7.72
CA THR A 47 34.37 2.56 8.94
C THR A 47 32.95 2.00 8.79
N VAL A 48 32.34 2.09 7.59
CA VAL A 48 31.01 1.53 7.33
C VAL A 48 31.11 0.05 6.98
N LEU A 49 32.12 -0.35 6.22
CA LEU A 49 32.33 -1.75 5.82
C LEU A 49 32.56 -2.67 7.03
N GLU A 50 33.37 -2.24 8.00
CA GLU A 50 33.61 -2.97 9.25
C GLU A 50 32.32 -3.17 10.06
N VAL A 51 31.47 -2.13 10.15
CA VAL A 51 30.16 -2.21 10.82
C VAL A 51 29.22 -3.18 10.09
N LEU A 52 29.22 -3.17 8.76
CA LEU A 52 28.42 -4.11 7.97
C LEU A 52 28.91 -5.54 8.13
N GLN A 53 30.22 -5.76 8.13
CA GLN A 53 30.84 -7.08 8.31
C GLN A 53 30.53 -7.64 9.71
N ALA A 54 30.66 -6.83 10.76
CA ALA A 54 30.28 -7.22 12.12
C ALA A 54 28.78 -7.58 12.23
N ARG A 55 27.90 -6.80 11.58
CA ARG A 55 26.46 -7.13 11.51
C ARG A 55 26.19 -8.41 10.72
N GLN A 56 26.95 -8.68 9.68
CA GLN A 56 26.80 -9.86 8.84
C GLN A 56 27.25 -11.13 9.57
N MET A 57 28.30 -11.06 10.41
CA MET A 57 28.73 -12.18 11.27
C MET A 57 27.67 -12.61 12.29
N HIS A 58 26.82 -11.68 12.75
CA HIS A 58 25.73 -11.96 13.69
C HIS A 58 24.37 -12.16 13.01
N ARG A 59 24.33 -12.27 11.68
CA ARG A 59 23.09 -12.52 10.96
C ARG A 59 22.65 -13.95 11.25
N THR A 60 21.49 -14.11 11.89
CA THR A 60 20.78 -15.39 11.94
C THR A 60 20.69 -15.93 10.51
N PRO A 61 21.16 -17.17 10.23
CA PRO A 61 21.11 -17.71 8.89
C PRO A 61 19.69 -17.55 8.37
N SER A 62 19.56 -16.97 7.17
CA SER A 62 18.25 -16.91 6.53
C SER A 62 17.73 -18.33 6.43
N PRO A 63 16.48 -18.61 6.84
CA PRO A 63 15.95 -19.95 6.74
C PRO A 63 16.14 -20.40 5.28
N PRO A 64 16.50 -21.68 5.05
CA PRO A 64 16.66 -22.18 3.70
C PRO A 64 15.43 -21.81 2.89
N LEU A 65 15.61 -21.47 1.61
CA LEU A 65 14.54 -21.42 0.61
C LEU A 65 14.01 -22.85 0.35
N GLY A 66 13.70 -23.59 1.42
CA GLY A 66 12.76 -24.68 1.36
C GLY A 66 11.37 -24.05 1.29
N SER A 67 10.50 -24.69 0.52
CA SER A 67 9.04 -24.46 0.53
C SER A 67 8.60 -23.96 1.91
N GLY A 68 7.93 -22.80 1.93
CA GLY A 68 7.53 -22.12 3.16
C GLY A 68 6.82 -23.03 4.16
N PRO A 69 6.67 -22.58 5.42
CA PRO A 69 6.08 -23.42 6.47
C PRO A 69 4.76 -24.00 5.96
N SER A 70 4.66 -25.33 5.94
CA SER A 70 3.43 -26.06 5.67
C SER A 70 2.47 -25.77 6.81
N SER A 71 1.85 -24.59 6.78
CA SER A 71 0.77 -24.21 7.66
C SER A 71 -0.49 -24.92 7.18
N SER A 72 -0.77 -26.11 7.71
CA SER A 72 -2.00 -26.88 7.43
C SER A 72 -2.19 -27.28 5.94
N PRO A 73 -2.62 -28.51 5.62
CA PRO A 73 -3.03 -28.87 4.25
C PRO A 73 -4.23 -28.05 3.76
N PHE A 74 -4.95 -27.40 4.68
CA PHE A 74 -6.09 -26.54 4.41
C PHE A 74 -5.62 -25.08 4.37
N GLU A 75 -5.33 -24.58 3.18
CA GLU A 75 -5.29 -23.14 2.95
C GLU A 75 -6.69 -22.58 3.18
N THR A 76 -6.91 -21.89 4.31
CA THR A 76 -8.18 -21.20 4.57
C THR A 76 -8.46 -20.23 3.41
N PRO A 77 -9.58 -20.36 2.69
CA PRO A 77 -9.85 -19.50 1.53
C PRO A 77 -10.01 -18.05 2.00
N LEU A 78 -9.12 -17.17 1.55
CA LEU A 78 -9.10 -15.75 1.94
C LEU A 78 -9.96 -14.87 1.04
N THR A 79 -10.29 -15.37 -0.15
CA THR A 79 -11.04 -14.63 -1.16
C THR A 79 -12.27 -15.43 -1.61
N LEU A 80 -13.33 -14.71 -2.01
CA LEU A 80 -14.54 -15.33 -2.56
C LEU A 80 -14.23 -16.28 -3.73
N ARG A 81 -13.21 -15.96 -4.55
CA ARG A 81 -12.77 -16.81 -5.65
C ARG A 81 -12.14 -18.11 -5.17
N GLN A 82 -11.25 -18.05 -4.18
CA GLN A 82 -10.67 -19.26 -3.57
C GLN A 82 -11.75 -20.09 -2.90
N MET A 83 -12.72 -19.44 -2.25
CA MET A 83 -13.83 -20.12 -1.60
C MET A 83 -14.73 -20.87 -2.58
N ASN A 84 -15.04 -20.27 -3.75
CA ASN A 84 -15.73 -20.98 -4.83
C ASN A 84 -14.91 -22.17 -5.33
N LYS A 85 -13.61 -22.01 -5.53
CA LYS A 85 -12.74 -23.13 -5.96
C LYS A 85 -12.76 -24.29 -4.97
N VAL A 86 -12.70 -24.00 -3.66
CA VAL A 86 -12.78 -25.03 -2.61
C VAL A 86 -14.16 -25.67 -2.58
N ALA A 87 -15.23 -24.87 -2.71
CA ALA A 87 -16.58 -25.38 -2.79
C ALA A 87 -16.78 -26.33 -3.98
N ASP A 88 -16.29 -25.96 -5.17
CA ASP A 88 -16.37 -26.80 -6.38
C ASP A 88 -15.64 -28.13 -6.18
N LEU A 89 -14.42 -28.10 -5.61
CA LEU A 89 -13.63 -29.30 -5.31
C LEU A 89 -14.34 -30.21 -4.29
N LEU A 90 -14.94 -29.62 -3.26
CA LEU A 90 -15.71 -30.37 -2.27
C LEU A 90 -16.98 -30.95 -2.87
N GLU A 91 -17.71 -30.21 -3.71
CA GLU A 91 -18.90 -30.73 -4.39
C GLU A 91 -18.57 -31.88 -5.35
N THR A 92 -17.43 -31.83 -6.06
CA THR A 92 -16.97 -32.95 -6.90
C THR A 92 -16.58 -34.17 -6.07
N SER A 93 -15.81 -33.98 -5.00
CA SER A 93 -15.43 -35.07 -4.09
C SER A 93 -16.65 -35.70 -3.43
N LEU A 94 -17.62 -34.87 -3.02
CA LEU A 94 -18.90 -35.31 -2.47
C LEU A 94 -19.81 -35.99 -3.49
N ARG A 95 -19.51 -35.97 -4.80
CA ARG A 95 -20.26 -36.77 -5.79
C ARG A 95 -19.60 -38.12 -6.05
N GLU A 96 -18.28 -38.16 -6.02
CA GLU A 96 -17.46 -39.35 -6.34
C GLU A 96 -17.27 -40.30 -5.15
N ASP A 97 -17.48 -39.83 -3.93
CA ASP A 97 -17.34 -40.66 -2.73
C ASP A 97 -18.57 -41.57 -2.57
N ASP A 98 -18.41 -42.89 -2.69
CA ASP A 98 -19.49 -43.87 -2.50
C ASP A 98 -19.70 -44.28 -1.04
N GLY A 99 -18.79 -43.90 -0.12
CA GLY A 99 -18.82 -44.30 1.28
C GLY A 99 -19.69 -43.41 2.19
N LEU A 100 -20.12 -42.25 1.71
CA LEU A 100 -20.93 -41.30 2.47
C LEU A 100 -22.42 -41.60 2.41
N THR A 101 -23.10 -41.55 3.57
CA THR A 101 -24.57 -41.64 3.65
C THR A 101 -25.23 -40.48 2.90
N PHE A 102 -26.41 -40.76 2.34
CA PHE A 102 -27.17 -39.78 1.56
C PHE A 102 -27.47 -38.49 2.36
N ASP A 103 -27.88 -38.63 3.62
CA ASP A 103 -28.21 -37.49 4.47
C ASP A 103 -26.98 -36.62 4.76
N LEU A 104 -25.83 -37.23 5.09
CA LEU A 104 -24.60 -36.49 5.35
C LEU A 104 -24.12 -35.74 4.10
N ARG A 105 -24.20 -36.37 2.91
CA ARG A 105 -23.87 -35.73 1.63
C ARG A 105 -24.76 -34.52 1.36
N ARG A 106 -26.07 -34.66 1.59
CA ARG A 106 -27.03 -33.58 1.42
C ARG A 106 -26.75 -32.43 2.37
N ASP A 107 -26.47 -32.72 3.63
CA ASP A 107 -26.25 -31.70 4.66
C ASP A 107 -24.92 -30.97 4.46
N LEU A 108 -23.87 -31.67 4.02
CA LEU A 108 -22.60 -31.05 3.59
C LEU A 108 -22.80 -30.17 2.36
N GLY A 109 -23.57 -30.62 1.36
CA GLY A 109 -23.92 -29.81 0.19
C GLY A 109 -24.68 -28.53 0.57
N ARG A 110 -25.64 -28.61 1.51
CA ARG A 110 -26.33 -27.44 2.05
C ARG A 110 -25.38 -26.51 2.80
N PHE A 111 -24.46 -27.06 3.60
CA PHE A 111 -23.46 -26.29 4.34
C PHE A 111 -22.51 -25.53 3.40
N ILE A 112 -22.03 -26.16 2.33
CA ILE A 112 -21.16 -25.52 1.32
C ILE A 112 -21.90 -24.35 0.66
N ARG A 113 -23.14 -24.56 0.21
CA ARG A 113 -23.96 -23.50 -0.42
C ARG A 113 -24.29 -22.36 0.55
N GLY A 114 -24.60 -22.69 1.81
CA GLY A 114 -24.83 -21.69 2.86
C GLY A 114 -23.58 -20.85 3.13
N SER A 115 -22.41 -21.50 3.20
CA SER A 115 -21.12 -20.84 3.38
C SER A 115 -20.81 -19.88 2.22
N LEU A 116 -21.06 -20.31 0.97
CA LEU A 116 -20.98 -19.46 -0.23
C LEU A 116 -21.88 -18.23 -0.11
N SER A 117 -23.16 -18.41 0.23
CA SER A 117 -24.11 -17.31 0.42
C SER A 117 -23.60 -16.29 1.45
N LEU A 118 -23.19 -16.76 2.63
CA LEU A 118 -22.70 -15.91 3.71
C LEU A 118 -21.46 -15.11 3.31
N ALA A 119 -20.51 -15.71 2.59
CA ALA A 119 -19.34 -14.95 2.16
C ALA A 119 -19.67 -13.94 1.06
N THR A 120 -20.62 -14.24 0.16
CA THR A 120 -21.08 -13.25 -0.83
C THR A 120 -21.73 -12.06 -0.15
N GLU A 121 -22.60 -12.29 0.83
CA GLU A 121 -23.23 -11.25 1.66
C GLU A 121 -22.19 -10.45 2.44
N LEU A 122 -21.20 -11.11 3.05
CA LEU A 122 -20.11 -10.44 3.76
C LEU A 122 -19.32 -9.50 2.85
N VAL A 123 -19.06 -9.91 1.61
CA VAL A 123 -18.35 -9.09 0.64
C VAL A 123 -19.21 -7.88 0.22
N GLN A 124 -20.52 -8.07 0.04
CA GLN A 124 -21.46 -6.99 -0.28
C GLN A 124 -21.59 -5.99 0.87
N THR A 125 -21.85 -6.46 2.08
CA THR A 125 -21.96 -5.63 3.30
C THR A 125 -20.70 -4.82 3.56
N LYS A 126 -19.50 -5.40 3.37
CA LYS A 126 -18.24 -4.64 3.46
C LYS A 126 -18.16 -3.49 2.44
N ARG A 127 -18.64 -3.70 1.21
CA ARG A 127 -18.68 -2.64 0.19
C ARG A 127 -19.66 -1.54 0.56
N ASP A 128 -20.84 -1.92 1.03
CA ASP A 128 -21.88 -0.96 1.43
C ASP A 128 -21.46 -0.16 2.66
N LEU A 129 -20.85 -0.80 3.65
CA LEU A 129 -20.24 -0.12 4.79
C LEU A 129 -19.13 0.85 4.37
N GLY A 130 -18.34 0.49 3.35
CA GLY A 130 -17.37 1.41 2.75
C GLY A 130 -18.04 2.64 2.12
N ARG A 131 -19.13 2.44 1.40
CA ARG A 131 -19.92 3.52 0.77
C ARG A 131 -20.58 4.43 1.81
N THR A 132 -21.21 3.86 2.85
CA THR A 132 -21.87 4.64 3.91
C THR A 132 -20.86 5.45 4.70
N LYS A 133 -19.73 4.86 5.12
CA LYS A 133 -18.65 5.60 5.79
C LYS A 133 -18.08 6.72 4.94
N MET A 134 -17.94 6.51 3.62
CA MET A 134 -17.49 7.56 2.71
C MET A 134 -18.53 8.69 2.61
N ALA A 135 -19.80 8.36 2.44
CA ALA A 135 -20.89 9.33 2.40
C ALA A 135 -20.98 10.13 3.71
N GLU A 136 -20.79 9.47 4.85
CA GLU A 136 -20.76 10.11 6.16
C GLU A 136 -19.59 11.09 6.29
N ARG A 137 -18.36 10.67 5.91
CA ARG A 137 -17.19 11.57 5.88
C ARG A 137 -17.41 12.79 5.00
N VAL A 138 -17.97 12.59 3.80
CA VAL A 138 -18.31 13.69 2.88
C VAL A 138 -19.36 14.61 3.51
N ARG A 139 -20.38 14.05 4.19
CA ARG A 139 -21.41 14.83 4.90
C ARG A 139 -20.82 15.62 6.07
N GLN A 140 -19.94 15.01 6.87
CA GLN A 140 -19.24 15.66 7.98
C GLN A 140 -18.37 16.82 7.47
N GLN A 141 -17.59 16.61 6.40
CA GLN A 141 -16.83 17.69 5.76
C GLN A 141 -17.75 18.82 5.28
N ARG A 142 -18.83 18.51 4.56
CA ARG A 142 -19.79 19.53 4.10
C ARG A 142 -20.40 20.32 5.28
N ARG A 143 -20.69 19.66 6.40
CA ARG A 143 -21.20 20.32 7.62
C ARG A 143 -20.15 21.20 8.29
N SER A 144 -18.89 20.76 8.38
CA SER A 144 -17.82 21.58 8.96
C SER A 144 -17.57 22.85 8.15
N PHE A 145 -17.74 22.80 6.82
CA PHE A 145 -17.64 24.00 5.97
C PHE A 145 -18.86 24.93 6.08
N LYS A 146 -20.07 24.41 6.31
CA LYS A 146 -21.29 25.23 6.42
C LYS A 146 -21.47 25.88 7.80
N ASN A 147 -20.97 25.26 8.86
CA ASN A 147 -21.12 25.74 10.23
C ASN A 147 -19.94 26.61 10.71
N ALA A 148 -19.07 27.08 9.82
CA ALA A 148 -18.17 28.19 10.10
C ALA A 148 -18.98 29.51 10.11
N GLN A 149 -20.00 29.57 10.96
CA GLN A 149 -20.74 30.80 11.20
C GLN A 149 -19.77 31.71 11.95
N ILE A 150 -19.36 32.81 11.30
CA ILE A 150 -18.77 33.96 12.02
C ILE A 150 -19.81 34.28 13.08
N LYS A 151 -19.47 34.10 14.37
CA LYS A 151 -20.41 34.36 15.46
C LYS A 151 -21.06 35.70 15.20
N SER A 152 -22.38 35.74 15.05
CA SER A 152 -23.13 36.98 14.84
C SER A 152 -22.73 37.96 15.93
N GLY A 153 -21.93 38.97 15.58
CA GLY A 153 -21.37 39.97 16.51
C GLY A 153 -19.86 39.92 16.78
N GLY A 154 -19.09 38.97 16.23
CA GLY A 154 -17.64 38.93 16.32
C GLY A 154 -16.95 39.55 15.09
N VAL A 155 -16.17 40.61 15.27
CA VAL A 155 -15.35 41.20 14.19
C VAL A 155 -14.32 40.17 13.73
N LEU A 156 -14.34 39.85 12.42
CA LEU A 156 -13.33 38.99 11.80
C LEU A 156 -11.95 39.59 12.02
N THR A 157 -11.12 38.93 12.81
CA THR A 157 -9.76 39.42 13.06
C THR A 157 -8.89 39.24 11.81
N VAL A 158 -7.93 40.14 11.61
CA VAL A 158 -6.98 40.06 10.47
C VAL A 158 -6.26 38.71 10.41
N ALA A 159 -5.96 38.12 11.57
CA ALA A 159 -5.34 36.79 11.66
C ALA A 159 -6.25 35.68 11.10
N GLN A 160 -7.55 35.71 11.44
CA GLN A 160 -8.54 34.78 10.88
C GLN A 160 -8.71 34.98 9.37
N GLY A 161 -8.71 36.24 8.89
CA GLY A 161 -8.71 36.57 7.47
C GLY A 161 -7.55 35.92 6.71
N ARG A 162 -6.32 36.07 7.24
CA ARG A 162 -5.11 35.46 6.64
C ARG A 162 -5.15 33.93 6.66
N GLU A 163 -5.67 33.33 7.73
CA GLU A 163 -5.80 31.87 7.81
C GLU A 163 -6.79 31.31 6.78
N MET A 164 -7.91 32.01 6.53
CA MET A 164 -8.87 31.61 5.50
C MET A 164 -8.27 31.66 4.10
N VAL A 165 -7.49 32.69 3.78
CA VAL A 165 -6.77 32.78 2.50
C VAL A 165 -5.79 31.62 2.36
N ARG A 166 -4.97 31.34 3.38
CA ARG A 166 -4.02 30.22 3.34
C ARG A 166 -4.72 28.87 3.13
N LYS A 167 -5.85 28.63 3.81
CA LYS A 167 -6.64 27.40 3.63
C LYS A 167 -7.20 27.27 2.21
N ARG A 168 -7.64 28.38 1.62
CA ARG A 168 -8.11 28.42 0.22
C ARG A 168 -6.97 28.08 -0.75
N ASP A 169 -5.81 28.70 -0.58
CA ASP A 169 -4.63 28.43 -1.43
C ASP A 169 -4.21 26.96 -1.32
N GLU A 170 -4.16 26.40 -0.11
CA GLU A 170 -3.87 24.98 0.12
C GLU A 170 -4.92 24.06 -0.53
N GLU A 171 -6.20 24.44 -0.51
CA GLU A 171 -7.27 23.71 -1.18
C GLU A 171 -7.15 23.76 -2.70
N GLU A 172 -6.81 24.91 -3.28
CA GLU A 172 -6.59 25.07 -4.72
C GLU A 172 -5.39 24.23 -5.19
N VAL A 173 -4.27 24.26 -4.46
CA VAL A 173 -3.11 23.40 -4.74
C VAL A 173 -3.48 21.92 -4.65
N ARG A 174 -4.26 21.51 -3.64
CA ARG A 174 -4.70 20.12 -3.50
C ARG A 174 -5.62 19.67 -4.65
N ARG A 175 -6.51 20.55 -5.12
CA ARG A 175 -7.36 20.28 -6.29
C ARG A 175 -6.52 20.14 -7.55
N ALA A 176 -5.55 21.03 -7.77
CA ALA A 176 -4.63 20.96 -8.90
C ALA A 176 -3.85 19.64 -8.91
N ARG A 177 -3.29 19.21 -7.76
CA ARG A 177 -2.60 17.92 -7.62
C ARG A 177 -3.49 16.73 -8.01
N ARG A 178 -4.74 16.69 -7.54
CA ARG A 178 -5.69 15.62 -7.89
C ARG A 178 -5.98 15.55 -9.39
N VAL A 179 -6.06 16.69 -10.07
CA VAL A 179 -6.27 16.74 -11.52
C VAL A 179 -5.06 16.18 -12.27
N VAL A 180 -3.85 16.55 -11.85
CA VAL A 180 -2.60 16.03 -12.43
C VAL A 180 -2.49 14.52 -12.23
N GLU A 181 -2.67 14.03 -10.99
CA GLU A 181 -2.64 12.59 -10.68
C GLU A 181 -3.67 11.79 -11.51
N ALA A 182 -4.89 12.33 -11.67
CA ALA A 182 -5.92 11.69 -12.48
C ALA A 182 -5.54 11.64 -13.97
N ALA A 183 -4.94 12.71 -14.50
CA ALA A 183 -4.46 12.75 -15.88
C ALA A 183 -3.31 11.76 -16.11
N GLU A 184 -2.35 11.67 -15.18
CA GLU A 184 -1.25 10.70 -15.23
C GLU A 184 -1.76 9.25 -15.19
N MET A 185 -2.71 8.95 -14.29
CA MET A 185 -3.32 7.63 -14.20
C MET A 185 -4.08 7.26 -15.48
N LYS A 186 -4.79 8.22 -16.09
CA LYS A 186 -5.47 8.02 -17.37
C LYS A 186 -4.46 7.76 -18.50
N ALA A 187 -3.37 8.53 -18.56
CA ALA A 187 -2.30 8.34 -19.54
C ALA A 187 -1.64 6.97 -19.39
N ARG A 188 -1.36 6.53 -18.15
CA ARG A 188 -0.81 5.20 -17.86
C ARG A 188 -1.76 4.08 -18.28
N SER A 189 -3.05 4.21 -17.99
CA SER A 189 -4.08 3.25 -18.41
C SER A 189 -4.19 3.15 -19.94
N MET A 190 -4.14 4.30 -20.64
CA MET A 190 -4.14 4.34 -22.10
C MET A 190 -2.92 3.63 -22.69
N ARG A 191 -1.69 3.92 -22.19
CA ARG A 191 -0.47 3.21 -22.63
C ARG A 191 -0.60 1.71 -22.43
N ARG A 192 -1.06 1.28 -21.25
CA ARG A 192 -1.28 -0.13 -20.94
C ARG A 192 -2.27 -0.78 -21.92
N LYS A 193 -3.39 -0.10 -22.23
CA LYS A 193 -4.38 -0.59 -23.20
C LYS A 193 -3.78 -0.75 -24.60
N CYS A 194 -2.98 0.22 -25.06
CA CYS A 194 -2.28 0.11 -26.34
C CYS A 194 -1.34 -1.11 -26.38
N PHE A 195 -0.59 -1.38 -25.31
CA PHE A 195 0.26 -2.58 -25.22
C PHE A 195 -0.58 -3.87 -25.21
N GLU A 196 -1.69 -3.90 -24.47
CA GLU A 196 -2.57 -5.07 -24.41
C GLU A 196 -3.21 -5.38 -25.78
N ASP A 197 -3.67 -4.35 -26.51
CA ASP A 197 -4.26 -4.52 -27.83
C ASP A 197 -3.21 -4.90 -28.88
N ALA A 198 -2.01 -4.33 -28.83
CA ALA A 198 -0.88 -4.78 -29.64
C ALA A 198 -0.52 -6.25 -29.36
N ALA A 199 -0.50 -6.66 -28.09
CA ALA A 199 -0.24 -8.03 -27.70
C ALA A 199 -1.33 -9.01 -28.20
N LYS A 200 -2.61 -8.60 -28.18
CA LYS A 200 -3.71 -9.40 -28.77
C LYS A 200 -3.52 -9.58 -30.27
N LYS A 201 -3.22 -8.51 -31.00
CA LYS A 201 -3.00 -8.57 -32.46
C LYS A 201 -1.79 -9.44 -32.80
N ALA A 202 -0.71 -9.33 -32.03
CA ALA A 202 0.46 -10.19 -32.18
C ALA A 202 0.14 -11.67 -31.91
N ARG A 203 -0.72 -12.00 -30.94
CA ARG A 203 -1.21 -13.38 -30.73
C ARG A 203 -1.98 -13.88 -31.94
N GLN A 204 -2.93 -13.09 -32.47
CA GLN A 204 -3.68 -13.46 -33.68
C GLN A 204 -2.78 -13.70 -34.90
N TRP A 205 -1.73 -12.88 -35.08
CA TRP A 205 -0.77 -13.06 -36.17
C TRP A 205 0.06 -14.33 -36.02
N ARG A 206 0.41 -14.73 -34.80
CA ARG A 206 1.09 -16.02 -34.55
C ARG A 206 0.17 -17.19 -34.81
N SER A 207 -1.09 -17.13 -34.36
CA SER A 207 -2.08 -18.17 -34.64
C SER A 207 -2.39 -18.33 -36.14
N SER A 208 -2.32 -17.24 -36.91
CA SER A 208 -2.52 -17.27 -38.38
C SER A 208 -1.24 -17.48 -39.19
N GLY A 209 -0.10 -17.75 -38.54
CA GLY A 209 1.18 -18.02 -39.20
C GLY A 209 1.87 -16.82 -39.84
N LYS A 210 1.32 -15.60 -39.70
CA LYS A 210 1.94 -14.35 -40.20
C LYS A 210 3.17 -13.92 -39.39
N LEU A 211 3.30 -14.38 -38.15
CA LEU A 211 4.41 -14.05 -37.26
C LEU A 211 4.98 -15.33 -36.64
N SER A 212 6.31 -15.41 -36.54
CA SER A 212 6.99 -16.53 -35.91
C SER A 212 6.68 -16.63 -34.41
N ARG A 213 6.92 -17.82 -33.86
CA ARG A 213 6.72 -18.12 -32.44
C ARG A 213 7.60 -17.18 -31.59
N ALA A 214 7.05 -16.64 -30.50
CA ALA A 214 7.82 -15.74 -29.64
C ALA A 214 8.86 -16.51 -28.81
N GLU A 215 10.10 -16.03 -28.88
CA GLU A 215 11.24 -16.43 -28.05
C GLU A 215 11.43 -15.42 -26.93
N VAL A 216 11.74 -15.91 -25.73
CA VAL A 216 12.21 -15.10 -24.61
C VAL A 216 13.68 -15.39 -24.44
N CYS A 217 14.52 -14.37 -24.61
CA CYS A 217 15.95 -14.43 -24.33
C CYS A 217 16.19 -13.83 -22.94
N ASP A 218 16.63 -14.64 -21.98
CA ASP A 218 17.08 -14.18 -20.67
C ASP A 218 18.60 -14.43 -20.58
N SER A 219 19.36 -13.43 -20.12
CA SER A 219 20.81 -13.52 -20.01
C SER A 219 21.28 -14.62 -19.06
N GLU A 220 20.43 -15.02 -18.10
CA GLU A 220 20.78 -16.05 -17.10
C GLU A 220 20.23 -17.44 -17.43
N ARG A 221 19.11 -17.52 -18.15
CA ARG A 221 18.35 -18.76 -18.37
C ARG A 221 18.35 -19.25 -19.82
N GLY A 222 19.01 -18.51 -20.72
CA GLY A 222 19.07 -18.83 -22.15
C GLY A 222 17.79 -18.46 -22.90
N THR A 223 17.63 -19.01 -24.11
CA THR A 223 16.48 -18.78 -24.98
C THR A 223 15.44 -19.89 -24.81
N TRP A 224 14.19 -19.53 -24.54
CA TRP A 224 13.08 -20.48 -24.59
C TRP A 224 11.85 -19.92 -25.29
N TRP A 225 11.08 -20.85 -25.85
CA TRP A 225 9.82 -20.54 -26.50
C TRP A 225 8.73 -20.30 -25.47
N LEU A 226 7.88 -19.30 -25.71
CA LEU A 226 6.64 -19.16 -24.96
C LEU A 226 5.78 -20.43 -25.16
N LYS A 227 5.52 -21.14 -24.06
CA LYS A 227 4.80 -22.43 -24.04
C LYS A 227 3.30 -22.29 -24.37
N ARG A 228 2.75 -21.08 -24.35
CA ARG A 228 1.36 -20.80 -24.71
C ARG A 228 1.27 -19.55 -25.59
N PHE A 229 0.50 -19.66 -26.67
CA PHE A 229 -0.14 -18.52 -27.35
C PHE A 229 -1.64 -18.64 -27.19
#